data_AF-X6CY90-F1
#
_entry.id   AF-X6CY90-F1
#
_cell.length_a   1.000
_cell.length_b   1.000
_cell.length_c   1.000
_cell.angle_alpha   90.00
_cell.angle_beta   90.00
_cell.angle_gamma   90.00
#
_symmetry.space_group_name_H-M   'P 1'
#
loop_
_entity.id
_entity.type
_entity.pdbx_description
1 polymer ?
#
loop_
_entity_poly.entity_id
_entity_poly.type
_entity_poly.pdbx_seq_one_letter_code
_entity_poly.pdbx_strand_id
1 'polypeptide(L)'
;MAPANSPSAASPGRSSARAYIEFAADGSGEFAFGCVTGQIFGAGDGNNVAFSWQGNDEMDEAQGNGWAEIQPDGSISGQICFHGGDEADFIARKWTSSTAC
;
A
#
# COMPACT_ATOMS: atom_id res chain seq x y z
N MET A 1 -38.59 -6.51 0.32
CA MET A 1 -37.91 -6.23 -0.96
C MET A 1 -36.64 -5.46 -0.63
N ALA A 2 -35.48 -6.10 -0.84
CA ALA A 2 -34.07 -5.67 -0.68
C ALA A 2 -33.63 -4.79 0.51
N PRO A 3 -32.72 -5.27 1.38
CA PRO A 3 -31.83 -4.42 2.18
C PRO A 3 -30.46 -4.28 1.49
N ALA A 4 -29.95 -3.07 1.32
CA ALA A 4 -28.51 -2.83 1.08
C ALA A 4 -28.19 -1.35 1.25
N ASN A 5 -27.95 -0.93 2.50
CA ASN A 5 -26.96 0.11 2.76
C ASN A 5 -25.95 -0.53 3.70
N SER A 6 -25.02 -1.29 3.11
CA SER A 6 -23.80 -1.67 3.80
C SER A 6 -23.07 -0.37 4.15
N PRO A 7 -22.70 -0.12 5.42
CA PRO A 7 -21.80 0.98 5.71
C PRO A 7 -20.48 0.68 5.01
N SER A 8 -20.05 1.60 4.14
CA SER A 8 -18.66 1.68 3.68
C SER A 8 -17.78 1.51 4.92
N ALA A 9 -16.98 0.46 4.96
CA ALA A 9 -16.11 0.18 6.08
C ALA A 9 -15.19 1.39 6.23
N ALA A 10 -15.47 2.25 7.20
CA ALA A 10 -14.57 3.31 7.60
C ALA A 10 -13.27 2.62 8.01
N SER A 11 -12.21 2.83 7.25
CA SER A 11 -10.87 2.36 7.59
C SER A 11 -10.61 2.76 9.06
N PRO A 12 -10.32 1.80 9.95
CA PRO A 12 -10.16 2.08 11.37
C PRO A 12 -9.10 3.17 11.55
N GLY A 13 -9.41 4.18 12.37
CA GLY A 13 -8.58 5.36 12.60
C GLY A 13 -7.11 4.99 12.74
N ARG A 14 -6.31 5.34 11.74
CA ARG A 14 -4.90 5.01 11.65
C ARG A 14 -4.16 5.80 12.73
N SER A 15 -3.83 5.15 13.84
CA SER A 15 -2.76 5.60 14.72
C SER A 15 -1.47 5.61 13.87
N SER A 16 -0.81 6.76 13.83
CA SER A 16 0.32 7.11 12.96
C SER A 16 1.64 6.37 13.25
N ALA A 17 1.60 5.07 13.58
CA ALA A 17 2.77 4.31 14.02
C ALA A 17 3.08 3.05 13.21
N ARG A 18 2.29 2.68 12.19
CA ARG A 18 2.54 1.44 11.43
C ARG A 18 2.76 1.71 9.96
N ALA A 19 3.88 1.21 9.45
CA ALA A 19 4.14 1.13 8.03
C ALA A 19 3.14 0.18 7.36
N TYR A 20 2.70 0.54 6.16
CA TYR A 20 1.74 -0.22 5.38
C TYR A 20 1.91 0.05 3.90
N ILE A 21 1.40 -0.88 3.09
CA ILE A 21 1.16 -0.70 1.67
C ILE A 21 -0.14 -1.43 1.33
N GLU A 22 -0.98 -0.79 0.53
CA GLU A 22 -2.29 -1.29 0.12
C GLU A 22 -2.43 -1.17 -1.40
N PHE A 23 -2.99 -2.21 -2.01
CA PHE A 23 -3.30 -2.25 -3.44
C PHE A 23 -4.79 -2.52 -3.60
N ALA A 24 -5.47 -1.67 -4.37
CA ALA A 24 -6.84 -1.85 -4.79
C ALA A 24 -6.92 -2.75 -6.03
N ALA A 25 -8.11 -3.26 -6.31
CA ALA A 25 -8.33 -4.19 -7.44
C ALA A 25 -8.10 -3.54 -8.81
N ASP A 26 -8.13 -2.22 -8.90
CA ASP A 26 -7.85 -1.45 -10.12
C ASP A 26 -6.36 -1.12 -10.31
N GLY A 27 -5.50 -1.58 -9.39
CA GLY A 27 -4.05 -1.33 -9.41
C GLY A 27 -3.62 0.01 -8.79
N SER A 28 -4.58 0.84 -8.35
CA SER A 28 -4.29 1.99 -7.48
C SER A 28 -3.95 1.53 -6.06
N GLY A 29 -3.45 2.44 -5.23
CA GLY A 29 -3.13 2.10 -3.86
C GLY A 29 -2.46 3.23 -3.11
N GLU A 30 -1.97 2.92 -1.92
CA GLU A 30 -1.19 3.86 -1.13
C GLU A 30 -0.29 3.14 -0.13
N PHE A 31 0.74 3.83 0.31
CA PHE A 31 1.64 3.34 1.35
C PHE A 31 2.04 4.47 2.30
N ALA A 32 2.47 4.08 3.50
CA ALA A 32 3.29 4.92 4.34
C ALA A 32 4.35 4.10 5.07
N PHE A 33 5.55 4.66 5.24
CA PHE A 33 6.59 4.14 6.12
C PHE A 33 7.44 5.29 6.65
N GLY A 34 7.68 5.35 7.97
CA GLY A 34 8.32 6.52 8.57
C GLY A 34 7.55 7.80 8.27
N CYS A 35 8.20 8.77 7.65
CA CYS A 35 7.62 10.04 7.21
C CYS A 35 7.24 10.06 5.72
N VAL A 36 7.44 8.95 5.02
CA VAL A 36 7.15 8.82 3.59
C VAL A 36 5.71 8.35 3.41
N THR A 37 4.97 9.05 2.55
CA THR A 37 3.65 8.65 2.06
C THR A 37 3.64 8.66 0.54
N GLY A 38 2.87 7.76 -0.07
CA GLY A 38 2.75 7.73 -1.53
C GLY A 38 1.43 7.14 -1.98
N GLN A 39 0.81 7.82 -2.94
CA GLN A 39 -0.29 7.29 -3.75
C GLN A 39 0.30 6.49 -4.91
N ILE A 40 -0.21 5.29 -5.12
CA ILE A 40 0.26 4.31 -6.09
C ILE A 40 -0.60 4.37 -7.35
N PHE A 41 0.06 4.41 -8.49
CA PHE A 41 -0.53 4.35 -9.82
C PHE A 41 0.09 3.16 -10.56
N GLY A 42 -0.62 2.03 -10.59
CA GLY A 42 -0.15 0.82 -11.24
C GLY A 42 -1.30 0.05 -11.88
N ALA A 43 -0.94 -1.01 -12.59
CA ALA A 43 -1.87 -2.03 -13.04
C ALA A 43 -1.27 -3.38 -12.65
N GLY A 44 -1.98 -4.16 -11.84
CA GLY A 44 -1.54 -5.50 -11.48
C GLY A 44 -1.56 -6.44 -12.68
N ASP A 45 -0.59 -7.34 -12.73
CA ASP A 45 -0.51 -8.46 -13.66
C ASP A 45 -0.34 -9.76 -12.86
N GLY A 46 -1.45 -10.48 -12.67
CA GLY A 46 -1.48 -11.72 -11.91
C GLY A 46 -1.10 -11.52 -10.44
N ASN A 47 0.07 -12.01 -10.05
CA ASN A 47 0.61 -11.91 -8.69
C ASN A 47 1.63 -10.78 -8.51
N ASN A 48 1.93 -10.01 -9.57
CA ASN A 48 2.90 -8.92 -9.56
C ASN A 48 2.21 -7.60 -9.92
N VAL A 49 2.71 -6.47 -9.41
CA VAL A 49 2.37 -5.14 -9.88
C VAL A 49 3.64 -4.31 -10.00
N ALA A 50 3.82 -3.67 -11.15
CA ALA A 50 4.76 -2.56 -11.31
C ALA A 50 3.95 -1.25 -11.26
N PHE A 51 4.48 -0.25 -10.56
CA PHE A 51 3.75 0.99 -10.32
C PHE A 51 4.67 2.20 -10.27
N SER A 52 4.10 3.37 -10.56
CA SER A 52 4.66 4.66 -10.15
C SER A 52 3.96 5.14 -8.88
N TRP A 53 4.57 6.08 -8.16
CA TRP A 53 3.94 6.68 -6.99
C TRP A 53 4.32 8.16 -6.84
N GLN A 54 3.44 8.92 -6.19
CA GLN A 54 3.64 10.33 -5.84
C GLN A 54 3.15 10.59 -4.41
N GLY A 55 3.87 11.43 -3.67
CA GLY A 55 3.49 11.81 -2.31
C GLY A 55 4.55 12.69 -1.67
N ASN A 56 4.90 12.41 -0.41
CA ASN A 56 5.78 13.26 0.36
C ASN A 56 6.80 12.47 1.18
N ASP A 57 7.97 13.06 1.41
CA ASP A 57 8.95 12.66 2.42
C ASP A 57 9.25 13.86 3.32
N GLU A 58 8.93 13.77 4.61
CA GLU A 58 9.18 14.85 5.59
C GLU A 58 8.72 16.25 5.14
N MET A 59 7.56 16.33 4.48
CA MET A 59 6.93 17.54 3.88
C MET A 59 7.46 17.96 2.50
N ASP A 60 8.52 17.34 2.00
CA ASP A 60 9.00 17.55 0.64
C ASP A 60 8.24 16.66 -0.35
N GLU A 61 7.99 17.15 -1.56
CA GLU A 61 7.39 16.34 -2.63
C GLU A 61 8.34 15.22 -3.02
N ALA A 62 7.84 14.00 -3.00
CA ALA A 62 8.58 12.80 -3.37
C ALA A 62 7.80 11.99 -4.39
N GLN A 63 8.52 11.35 -5.29
CA GLN A 63 7.94 10.49 -6.31
C GLN A 63 8.91 9.40 -6.69
N GLY A 64 8.37 8.36 -7.29
CA GLY A 64 9.15 7.16 -7.51
C GLY A 64 8.44 6.13 -8.37
N ASN A 65 9.09 4.98 -8.45
CA ASN A 65 8.50 3.76 -8.98
C ASN A 65 8.66 2.64 -7.96
N GLY A 66 8.04 1.50 -8.24
CA GLY A 66 8.19 0.33 -7.41
C GLY A 66 7.57 -0.90 -8.05
N TRP A 67 7.74 -2.01 -7.35
CA TRP A 67 7.08 -3.25 -7.70
C TRP A 67 6.70 -4.01 -6.43
N ALA A 68 5.73 -4.90 -6.56
CA ALA A 68 5.32 -5.80 -5.50
C ALA A 68 4.85 -7.13 -6.08
N GLU A 69 5.16 -8.23 -5.40
CA GLU A 69 4.77 -9.58 -5.77
C GLU A 69 4.18 -10.32 -4.56
N ILE A 70 3.04 -10.96 -4.78
CA ILE A 70 2.41 -11.87 -3.82
C ILE A 70 3.19 -13.18 -3.79
N GLN A 71 3.70 -13.51 -2.61
CA GLN A 71 4.43 -14.72 -2.32
C GLN A 71 3.50 -15.92 -2.07
N PRO A 72 3.99 -17.18 -2.18
CA PRO A 72 3.17 -18.37 -1.97
C PRO A 72 2.53 -18.47 -0.57
N ASP A 73 3.13 -17.84 0.44
CA ASP A 73 2.61 -17.77 1.81
C ASP A 73 1.55 -16.66 2.02
N GLY A 74 1.25 -15.89 0.98
CA GLY A 74 0.30 -14.78 1.00
C GLY A 74 0.87 -13.47 1.53
N SER A 75 2.17 -13.40 1.84
CA SER A 75 2.90 -12.14 2.05
C SER A 75 3.16 -11.43 0.71
N ILE A 76 3.60 -10.18 0.78
CA ILE A 76 4.02 -9.40 -0.38
C ILE A 76 5.47 -9.02 -0.18
N SER A 77 6.32 -9.26 -1.18
CA SER A 77 7.66 -8.69 -1.27
C SER A 77 7.66 -7.59 -2.32
N GLY A 78 8.46 -6.55 -2.13
CA GLY A 78 8.58 -5.53 -3.15
C GLY A 78 9.68 -4.53 -2.87
N GLN A 79 9.72 -3.50 -3.70
CA GLN A 79 10.67 -2.40 -3.58
C GLN A 79 9.98 -1.07 -3.88
N ILE A 80 10.34 -0.05 -3.13
CA ILE A 80 9.98 1.36 -3.36
C ILE A 80 11.25 2.10 -3.75
N CYS A 81 11.28 2.69 -4.94
CA CYS A 81 12.42 3.43 -5.47
C CYS A 81 12.09 4.92 -5.54
N PHE A 82 12.91 5.78 -4.94
CA PHE A 82 12.80 7.23 -5.08
C PHE A 82 13.46 7.68 -6.39
N HIS A 83 12.83 8.60 -7.12
CA HIS A 83 13.47 9.18 -8.30
C HIS A 83 14.73 9.96 -7.91
N GLY A 84 15.88 9.48 -8.36
CA GLY A 84 17.18 10.10 -8.05
C GLY A 84 17.63 9.91 -6.60
N GLY A 85 16.98 9.01 -5.85
CA GLY A 85 17.28 8.73 -4.46
C GLY A 85 17.54 7.25 -4.22
N ASP A 86 17.24 6.82 -2.99
CA ASP A 86 17.47 5.46 -2.53
C ASP A 86 16.34 4.50 -2.95
N GLU A 87 16.60 3.22 -2.72
CA GLU A 87 15.65 2.13 -2.88
C GLU A 87 15.40 1.47 -1.52
N ALA A 88 14.16 1.10 -1.26
CA ALA A 88 13.75 0.43 -0.03
C ALA A 88 13.02 -0.89 -0.35
N ASP A 89 13.68 -2.00 -0.03
CA ASP A 89 13.06 -3.32 -0.08
C ASP A 89 12.10 -3.51 1.11
N PHE A 90 10.98 -4.18 0.89
CA PHE A 90 10.01 -4.46 1.94
C PHE A 90 9.41 -5.86 1.85
N ILE A 91 8.94 -6.33 3.01
CA ILE A 91 8.03 -7.47 3.13
C ILE A 91 6.81 -7.00 3.90
N ALA A 92 5.63 -7.16 3.32
CA ALA A 92 4.35 -6.84 3.92
C ALA A 92 3.53 -8.11 4.16
N ARG A 93 2.86 -8.17 5.30
CA ARG A 93 1.93 -9.25 5.63
C ARG A 93 0.52 -8.68 5.74
N LYS A 94 -0.48 -9.46 5.33
CA LYS A 94 -1.89 -9.08 5.49
C LYS A 94 -2.17 -8.69 6.93
N TRP A 95 -2.86 -7.56 7.10
CA TRP A 95 -3.31 -7.15 8.41
C TRP A 95 -4.45 -8.06 8.89
N THR A 96 -4.16 -8.93 9.84
CA THR A 96 -5.20 -9.67 10.56
C THR A 96 -5.60 -8.85 11.79
N SER A 97 -6.65 -8.06 11.67
CA SER A 97 -7.29 -7.47 12.85
C SER A 97 -8.00 -8.59 13.58
N SER A 98 -7.51 -9.00 14.75
CA SER A 98 -8.31 -9.82 15.65
C SER A 98 -9.48 -8.97 16.16
N THR A 99 -10.63 -9.07 15.51
CA THR A 99 -11.89 -8.70 16.13
C THR A 99 -12.12 -9.72 17.24
N ALA A 100 -11.62 -9.44 18.44
CA ALA A 100 -12.07 -10.15 19.63
C ALA A 100 -13.55 -9.83 19.80
N CYS A 101 -14.38 -10.87 19.80
CA CYS A 101 -15.83 -10.80 20.00
C CYS A 101 -16.21 -10.23 21.37
#